data_AF-A0A2M9X8I2-F1
#
_entry.id   AF-A0A2M9X8I2-F1
#
_cell.length_a   1.000
_cell.length_b   1.000
_cell.length_c   1.000
_cell.angle_alpha   90.00
_cell.angle_beta   90.00
_cell.angle_gamma   90.00
#
_symmetry.space_group_name_H-M   'P 1'
#
loop_
_entity.id
_entity.type
_entity.pdbx_description
1 polymer ?
#
loop_
_entity_poly.entity_id
_entity_poly.type
_entity_poly.pdbx_seq_one_letter_code
_entity_poly.pdbx_strand_id
1 'polypeptide(L)'
;MRLLVFSIFFIFLSNACASRYSLTQAGDVGTPTKQLTKKFRIAYLGFNTFKSTKLKNPDGTVDFEALSDPYSRTIKEPVGGNFPIPGENKPNGIRKDLSQEKVSKFVKSYLEVTGPTGIKELEKFLEIAKTGENYTYSFKNLPYDYYIVGLHYPVFEKTRNIGLNFITIFSSLFSVATLGILPSYEAYAANTKVLLYDKNLNLVKELEYDNNYSVWRALWISPNPKECRIGNLECLGMFSPTLGTNPPMVFEASSPKISADLSDFINTLK
;
A
#
# COMPACT_ATOMS: atom_id res chain seq x y z
N MET A 1 -47.15 -7.72 19.14
CA MET A 1 -46.49 -6.39 18.96
C MET A 1 -45.27 -6.22 19.87
N ARG A 2 -45.36 -6.37 21.19
CA ARG A 2 -44.20 -6.26 22.11
C ARG A 2 -43.02 -7.19 21.79
N LEU A 3 -43.25 -8.48 21.53
CA LEU A 3 -42.17 -9.42 21.16
C LEU A 3 -41.44 -9.03 19.87
N LEU A 4 -42.17 -8.48 18.90
CA LEU A 4 -41.64 -8.10 17.59
C LEU A 4 -40.78 -6.83 17.69
N VAL A 5 -41.18 -5.88 18.56
CA VAL A 5 -40.37 -4.71 18.92
C VAL A 5 -39.10 -5.12 19.68
N PHE A 6 -39.18 -6.07 20.62
CA PHE A 6 -38.00 -6.60 21.32
C PHE A 6 -37.05 -7.38 20.40
N SER A 7 -37.55 -8.17 19.45
CA SER A 7 -36.71 -8.85 18.45
C SER A 7 -36.05 -7.87 17.49
N ILE A 8 -36.76 -6.84 17.02
CA ILE A 8 -36.15 -5.78 16.19
C ILE A 8 -35.06 -5.05 16.99
N PHE A 9 -35.32 -4.71 18.25
CA PHE A 9 -34.35 -4.08 19.14
C PHE A 9 -33.11 -4.98 19.38
N PHE A 10 -33.30 -6.30 19.54
CA PHE A 10 -32.20 -7.27 19.66
C PHE A 10 -31.41 -7.46 18.36
N ILE A 11 -32.05 -7.35 17.19
CA ILE A 11 -31.39 -7.36 15.88
C ILE A 11 -30.54 -6.09 15.69
N PHE A 12 -31.02 -4.93 16.16
CA PHE A 12 -30.25 -3.68 16.19
C PHE A 12 -29.12 -3.69 17.22
N LEU A 13 -29.26 -4.42 18.33
CA LEU A 13 -28.19 -4.59 19.33
C LEU A 13 -27.11 -5.61 18.91
N SER A 14 -27.45 -6.57 18.04
CA SER A 14 -26.52 -7.62 17.58
C SER A 14 -25.77 -7.25 16.29
N ASN A 15 -26.35 -6.36 15.47
CA ASN A 15 -25.66 -5.67 14.37
C ASN A 15 -25.22 -4.31 14.90
N ALA A 16 -24.06 -4.34 15.51
CA ALA A 16 -23.51 -3.25 16.27
C ALA A 16 -22.46 -2.55 15.38
N CYS A 17 -22.40 -1.20 15.42
CA CYS A 17 -21.51 -0.30 14.68
C CYS A 17 -20.30 -0.97 13.97
N ALA A 18 -20.33 -1.01 12.65
CA ALA A 18 -19.29 -1.66 11.86
C ALA A 18 -18.89 -0.81 10.66
N SER A 19 -17.71 -1.13 10.13
CA SER A 19 -17.19 -0.54 8.89
C SER A 19 -17.19 -1.58 7.78
N ARG A 20 -17.75 -1.22 6.64
CA ARG A 20 -17.75 -2.04 5.43
C ARG A 20 -16.91 -1.36 4.36
N TYR A 21 -15.74 -1.91 4.13
CA TYR A 21 -14.86 -1.53 3.04
C TYR A 21 -15.32 -2.20 1.75
N SER A 22 -15.49 -1.38 0.73
CA SER A 22 -15.80 -1.79 -0.63
C SER A 22 -14.57 -1.50 -1.48
N LEU A 23 -13.78 -2.54 -1.71
CA LEU A 23 -12.53 -2.46 -2.45
C LEU A 23 -12.84 -2.54 -3.95
N THR A 24 -12.13 -1.74 -4.76
CA THR A 24 -12.15 -1.97 -6.22
C THR A 24 -11.47 -3.30 -6.47
N GLN A 25 -12.27 -4.32 -6.79
CA GLN A 25 -11.71 -5.57 -7.28
C GLN A 25 -11.13 -5.27 -8.66
N ALA A 26 -9.85 -5.53 -8.83
CA ALA A 26 -9.26 -5.73 -10.14
C ALA A 26 -10.12 -6.78 -10.86
N GLY A 27 -10.92 -6.35 -11.85
CA GLY A 27 -11.93 -7.18 -12.52
C GLY A 27 -11.37 -8.52 -13.03
N ASP A 28 -12.28 -9.49 -13.23
CA ASP A 28 -12.04 -10.88 -13.64
C ASP A 28 -10.56 -11.27 -13.65
N VAL A 29 -10.09 -11.71 -12.48
CA VAL A 29 -8.75 -12.27 -12.29
C VAL A 29 -8.62 -13.43 -13.26
N GLY A 30 -8.00 -13.18 -14.41
CA GLY A 30 -7.49 -14.25 -15.26
C GLY A 30 -6.63 -15.13 -14.37
N THR A 31 -6.98 -16.41 -14.29
CA THR A 31 -6.20 -17.40 -13.56
C THR A 31 -4.74 -17.26 -14.01
N PRO A 32 -3.72 -17.19 -13.13
CA PRO A 32 -2.33 -17.05 -13.56
C PRO A 32 -1.98 -18.22 -14.49
N THR A 33 -2.04 -18.00 -15.81
CA THR A 33 -2.26 -19.11 -16.76
C THR A 33 -0.97 -19.72 -17.28
N LYS A 34 0.19 -19.11 -17.00
CA LYS A 34 1.46 -19.58 -17.57
C LYS A 34 2.46 -19.85 -16.47
N GLN A 35 2.89 -21.11 -16.38
CA GLN A 35 4.16 -21.43 -15.75
C GLN A 35 5.25 -20.58 -16.41
N LEU A 36 6.15 -20.03 -15.60
CA LEU A 36 7.25 -19.23 -16.10
C LEU A 36 8.15 -20.08 -16.99
N THR A 37 8.27 -19.67 -18.25
CA THR A 37 9.08 -20.38 -19.25
C THR A 37 10.53 -19.93 -19.26
N LYS A 38 10.81 -18.72 -18.77
CA LYS A 38 12.15 -18.12 -18.73
C LYS A 38 12.66 -18.05 -17.29
N LYS A 39 13.95 -18.37 -17.13
CA LYS A 39 14.64 -18.38 -15.84
C LYS A 39 15.50 -17.11 -15.70
N PHE A 40 14.86 -16.00 -15.37
CA PHE A 40 15.54 -14.75 -14.99
C PHE A 40 15.77 -14.71 -13.48
N ARG A 41 16.84 -14.03 -13.03
CA ARG A 41 17.02 -13.68 -11.62
C ARG A 41 16.38 -12.33 -11.36
N ILE A 42 15.21 -12.32 -10.73
CA ILE A 42 14.42 -11.12 -10.50
C ILE A 42 14.44 -10.76 -9.02
N ALA A 43 14.78 -9.51 -8.70
CA ALA A 43 14.69 -8.98 -7.35
C ALA A 43 13.48 -8.08 -7.18
N TYR A 44 12.76 -8.25 -6.07
CA TYR A 44 11.63 -7.40 -5.70
C TYR A 44 12.04 -6.38 -4.63
N LEU A 45 11.53 -5.15 -4.78
CA LEU A 45 11.72 -4.02 -3.87
C LEU A 45 10.36 -3.38 -3.57
N GLY A 46 10.13 -3.00 -2.31
CA GLY A 46 8.91 -2.30 -1.90
C GLY A 46 7.74 -3.26 -1.69
N PHE A 47 6.56 -2.89 -2.21
CA PHE A 47 5.25 -3.52 -1.91
C PHE A 47 4.81 -3.45 -0.45
N ASN A 48 5.55 -2.71 0.39
CA ASN A 48 5.28 -2.48 1.79
C ASN A 48 4.11 -1.50 1.95
N THR A 49 3.20 -1.80 2.87
CA THR A 49 2.14 -0.87 3.27
C THR A 49 2.66 0.12 4.31
N PHE A 50 1.86 1.12 4.67
CA PHE A 50 2.26 2.17 5.60
C PHE A 50 1.50 2.09 6.92
N LYS A 51 2.14 2.51 8.00
CA LYS A 51 1.53 2.72 9.31
C LYS A 51 1.70 4.17 9.72
N SER A 52 0.62 4.80 10.19
CA SER A 52 0.66 6.14 10.75
C SER A 52 1.22 6.11 12.17
N THR A 53 2.16 7.00 12.48
CA THR A 53 2.69 7.25 13.82
C THR A 53 2.53 8.73 14.19
N LYS A 54 2.42 9.00 15.50
CA LYS A 54 2.37 10.37 16.04
C LYS A 54 3.73 10.71 16.62
N LEU A 55 4.33 11.79 16.16
CA LEU A 55 5.55 12.36 16.71
C LEU A 55 5.19 13.57 17.54
N LYS A 56 5.56 13.55 18.83
CA LYS A 56 5.40 14.72 19.70
C LYS A 56 6.70 15.51 19.67
N ASN A 57 6.65 16.72 19.14
CA ASN A 57 7.81 17.58 19.01
C ASN A 57 8.16 18.25 20.35
N PRO A 58 9.42 18.66 20.54
CA PRO A 58 9.86 19.36 21.76
C PRO A 58 9.13 20.68 22.04
N ASP A 59 8.61 21.33 20.99
CA ASP A 59 7.81 22.57 21.05
C ASP A 59 6.35 22.33 21.45
N GLY A 60 5.95 21.07 21.65
CA GLY A 60 4.58 20.68 22.00
C GLY A 60 3.66 20.42 20.81
N THR A 61 4.13 20.59 19.57
CA THR A 61 3.36 20.24 18.36
C THR A 61 3.32 18.72 18.15
N VAL A 62 2.34 18.24 17.37
CA VAL A 62 2.19 16.82 17.04
C VAL A 62 2.20 16.67 15.52
N ASP A 63 3.24 16.01 15.01
CA ASP A 63 3.37 15.65 13.61
C ASP A 63 2.88 14.22 13.38
N PHE A 64 2.41 13.97 12.17
CA PHE A 64 2.02 12.64 11.71
C PHE A 64 3.02 12.17 10.66
N GLU A 65 3.61 11.01 10.88
CA GLU A 65 4.50 10.38 9.92
C GLU A 65 3.93 9.05 9.49
N ALA A 66 4.05 8.72 8.21
CA ALA A 66 3.73 7.41 7.71
C ALA A 66 5.01 6.62 7.48
N LEU A 67 5.13 5.53 8.21
CA LEU A 67 6.29 4.65 8.16
C LEU A 67 5.98 3.45 7.27
N SER A 68 6.87 3.14 6.33
CA SER A 68 6.81 1.90 5.57
C SER A 68 6.96 0.71 6.53
N ASP A 69 6.00 -0.22 6.51
CA ASP A 69 6.04 -1.43 7.32
C ASP A 69 6.67 -2.60 6.53
N PRO A 70 7.92 -2.99 6.84
CA PRO A 70 8.61 -4.05 6.11
C PRO A 70 8.03 -5.45 6.34
N TYR A 71 7.17 -5.62 7.37
CA TYR A 71 6.50 -6.88 7.67
C TYR A 71 5.14 -7.01 6.98
N SER A 72 4.61 -5.90 6.44
CA SER A 72 3.31 -5.87 5.78
C SER A 72 3.50 -5.62 4.28
N ARG A 73 3.70 -6.72 3.53
CA ARG A 73 3.81 -6.70 2.07
C ARG A 73 2.55 -7.19 1.41
N THR A 74 2.12 -6.44 0.40
CA THR A 74 0.96 -6.77 -0.44
C THR A 74 1.17 -8.01 -1.30
N ILE A 75 2.37 -8.20 -1.83
CA ILE A 75 2.79 -9.43 -2.49
C ILE A 75 3.65 -10.22 -1.51
N LYS A 76 3.13 -11.35 -1.04
CA LYS A 76 3.84 -12.27 -0.13
C LYS A 76 4.75 -13.23 -0.90
N GLU A 77 4.28 -13.68 -2.06
CA GLU A 77 4.97 -14.62 -2.94
C GLU A 77 5.23 -13.97 -4.30
N PRO A 78 6.43 -13.41 -4.53
CA PRO A 78 6.77 -12.77 -5.79
C PRO A 78 6.89 -13.78 -6.94
N VAL A 79 6.38 -13.42 -8.12
CA VAL A 79 6.39 -14.27 -9.31
C VAL A 79 7.78 -14.28 -9.96
N GLY A 80 8.43 -15.45 -10.02
CA GLY A 80 9.68 -15.61 -10.77
C GLY A 80 10.90 -14.91 -10.16
N GLY A 81 10.81 -14.49 -8.90
CA GLY A 81 11.87 -13.78 -8.21
C GLY A 81 11.73 -13.89 -6.69
N ASN A 82 12.46 -13.05 -5.98
CA ASN A 82 12.40 -12.99 -4.52
C ASN A 82 12.65 -11.57 -4.01
N PHE A 83 12.18 -11.29 -2.80
CA PHE A 83 12.65 -10.14 -2.03
C PHE A 83 14.05 -10.46 -1.49
N PRO A 84 15.09 -9.67 -1.81
CA PRO A 84 16.45 -9.99 -1.37
C PRO A 84 16.57 -9.98 0.16
N ILE A 85 17.19 -11.04 0.68
CA ILE A 85 17.50 -11.17 2.10
C ILE A 85 18.92 -10.61 2.32
N PRO A 86 19.12 -9.70 3.30
CA PRO A 86 20.45 -9.21 3.64
C PRO A 86 21.41 -10.37 3.95
N GLY A 87 22.55 -10.41 3.27
CA GLY A 87 23.62 -11.40 3.50
C GLY A 87 23.60 -12.64 2.59
N GLU A 88 22.49 -12.97 1.94
CA GLU A 88 22.43 -14.12 1.00
C GLU A 88 23.08 -13.81 -0.35
N ASN A 89 22.84 -12.61 -0.88
CA ASN A 89 23.41 -12.17 -2.15
C ASN A 89 24.65 -11.32 -1.86
N LYS A 90 25.80 -11.97 -1.70
CA LYS A 90 27.08 -11.27 -1.49
C LYS A 90 27.39 -10.43 -2.73
N PRO A 91 27.44 -9.09 -2.61
CA PRO A 91 27.71 -8.24 -3.76
C PRO A 91 29.16 -8.40 -4.21
N ASN A 92 29.37 -8.52 -5.53
CA ASN A 92 30.70 -8.59 -6.13
C ASN A 92 31.24 -7.17 -6.40
N GLY A 93 31.29 -6.35 -5.35
CA GLY A 93 31.69 -4.95 -5.40
C GLY A 93 30.58 -3.98 -5.85
N ILE A 94 30.97 -2.78 -6.24
CA ILE A 94 30.09 -1.69 -6.72
C ILE A 94 30.10 -1.63 -8.25
N ARG A 95 28.93 -1.44 -8.86
CA ARG A 95 28.78 -1.21 -10.30
C ARG A 95 29.32 0.19 -10.65
N LYS A 96 30.42 0.24 -11.39
CA LYS A 96 31.04 1.51 -11.90
C LYS A 96 30.52 1.91 -13.27
N ASP A 97 29.84 1.01 -13.96
CA ASP A 97 29.24 1.19 -15.29
C ASP A 97 27.90 1.95 -15.24
N LEU A 98 27.30 2.08 -14.06
CA LEU A 98 26.09 2.88 -13.84
C LEU A 98 26.48 4.33 -13.50
N SER A 99 25.89 5.29 -14.20
CA SER A 99 26.09 6.70 -13.87
C SER A 99 25.43 7.06 -12.54
N GLN A 100 26.09 7.95 -11.78
CA GLN A 100 25.57 8.44 -10.50
C GLN A 100 24.17 9.05 -10.64
N GLU A 101 23.90 9.71 -11.77
CA GLU A 101 22.61 10.30 -12.08
C GLU A 101 21.50 9.25 -12.18
N LYS A 102 21.74 8.12 -12.87
CA LYS A 102 20.76 7.03 -12.99
C LYS A 102 20.43 6.43 -11.64
N VAL A 103 21.46 6.14 -10.83
CA VAL A 103 21.28 5.59 -9.48
C VAL A 103 20.53 6.57 -8.59
N SER A 104 20.88 7.86 -8.66
CA SER A 104 20.22 8.91 -7.87
C SER A 104 18.76 9.10 -8.30
N LYS A 105 18.44 9.01 -9.59
CA LYS A 105 17.07 9.09 -10.09
C LYS A 105 16.22 7.92 -9.57
N PHE A 106 16.76 6.70 -9.63
CA PHE A 106 16.12 5.50 -9.08
C PHE A 106 15.81 5.67 -7.58
N VAL A 107 16.82 6.07 -6.78
CA VAL A 107 16.67 6.31 -5.34
C VAL A 107 15.63 7.38 -5.05
N LYS A 108 15.70 8.52 -5.74
CA LYS A 108 14.74 9.63 -5.55
C LYS A 108 13.31 9.19 -5.88
N SER A 109 13.09 8.48 -6.97
CA SER A 109 11.74 7.99 -7.34
C SER A 109 11.14 7.05 -6.30
N TYR A 110 11.97 6.25 -5.62
CA TYR A 110 11.51 5.37 -4.56
C TYR A 110 11.20 6.14 -3.27
N LEU A 111 12.16 6.98 -2.83
CA LEU A 111 12.05 7.74 -1.58
C LEU A 111 10.99 8.85 -1.63
N GLU A 112 10.65 9.37 -2.81
CA GLU A 112 9.55 10.32 -2.99
C GLU A 112 8.22 9.75 -2.50
N VAL A 113 8.01 8.43 -2.65
CA VAL A 113 6.80 7.74 -2.19
C VAL A 113 6.99 7.17 -0.79
N THR A 114 8.11 6.50 -0.51
CA THR A 114 8.29 5.78 0.77
C THR A 114 8.80 6.65 1.92
N GLY A 115 9.23 7.87 1.62
CA GLY A 115 9.95 8.72 2.57
C GLY A 115 11.26 8.08 3.07
N PRO A 116 11.85 8.64 4.14
CA PRO A 116 13.11 8.17 4.72
C PRO A 116 13.10 6.69 5.14
N THR A 117 11.94 6.15 5.49
CA THR A 117 11.81 4.73 5.88
C THR A 117 12.17 3.75 4.78
N GLY A 118 12.08 4.16 3.52
CA GLY A 118 12.47 3.35 2.37
C GLY A 118 13.98 3.12 2.25
N ILE A 119 14.82 3.89 2.96
CA ILE A 119 16.28 3.77 2.91
C ILE A 119 16.72 2.34 3.26
N LYS A 120 16.12 1.72 4.28
CA LYS A 120 16.46 0.34 4.70
C LYS A 120 16.21 -0.70 3.62
N GLU A 121 15.19 -0.49 2.79
CA GLU A 121 14.92 -1.37 1.64
C GLU A 121 15.93 -1.13 0.52
N LEU A 122 16.30 0.13 0.28
CA LEU A 122 17.32 0.52 -0.70
C LEU A 122 18.73 0.02 -0.34
N GLU A 123 19.11 -0.01 0.93
CA GLU A 123 20.40 -0.53 1.41
C GLU A 123 20.67 -1.99 1.02
N LYS A 124 19.62 -2.77 0.71
CA LYS A 124 19.77 -4.13 0.17
C LYS A 124 20.43 -4.14 -1.21
N PHE A 125 20.23 -3.07 -1.98
CA PHE A 125 20.69 -2.90 -3.35
C PHE A 125 21.84 -1.90 -3.49
N LEU A 126 21.93 -0.97 -2.55
CA LEU A 126 22.79 0.20 -2.63
C LEU A 126 23.76 0.24 -1.46
N GLU A 127 24.90 0.87 -1.69
CA GLU A 127 25.78 1.39 -0.66
C GLU A 127 25.57 2.90 -0.59
N ILE A 128 25.22 3.38 0.59
CA ILE A 128 24.89 4.79 0.83
C ILE A 128 26.03 5.37 1.65
N ALA A 129 26.82 6.24 1.01
CA ALA A 129 27.91 6.95 1.67
C ALA A 129 27.48 8.39 1.93
N LYS A 130 27.64 8.84 3.18
CA LYS A 130 27.44 10.25 3.54
C LYS A 130 28.78 10.98 3.45
N THR A 131 28.87 11.99 2.61
CA THR A 131 30.05 12.85 2.47
C THR A 131 29.65 14.29 2.78
N GLY A 132 29.88 14.70 4.02
CA GLY A 132 29.37 15.97 4.54
C GLY A 132 27.84 15.97 4.60
N GLU A 133 27.21 16.92 3.91
CA GLU A 133 25.74 17.02 3.78
C GLU A 133 25.17 16.23 2.60
N ASN A 134 26.02 15.76 1.69
CA ASN A 134 25.57 15.05 0.49
C ASN A 134 25.58 13.54 0.69
N TYR A 135 24.56 12.87 0.13
CA TYR A 135 24.49 11.43 0.04
C TYR A 135 24.93 10.96 -1.35
N THR A 136 25.90 10.05 -1.38
CA THR A 136 26.34 9.36 -2.59
C THR A 136 25.75 7.95 -2.58
N TYR A 137 25.06 7.62 -3.67
CA TYR A 137 24.39 6.34 -3.85
C TYR A 137 25.15 5.49 -4.86
N SER A 138 25.64 4.34 -4.43
CA SER A 138 26.43 3.41 -5.25
C SER A 138 25.68 2.09 -5.38
N PHE A 139 25.43 1.61 -6.60
CA PHE A 139 24.67 0.39 -6.81
C PHE A 139 25.57 -0.86 -6.65
N LYS A 140 25.13 -1.82 -5.83
CA LYS A 140 25.87 -3.06 -5.61
C LYS A 140 25.82 -3.95 -6.85
N ASN A 141 26.90 -4.64 -7.13
CA ASN A 141 26.95 -5.64 -8.19
C ASN A 141 26.28 -6.94 -7.72
N LEU A 142 24.97 -7.02 -7.97
CA LEU A 142 24.12 -8.13 -7.56
C LEU A 142 23.78 -9.03 -8.75
N PRO A 143 23.54 -10.34 -8.52
CA PRO A 143 23.29 -11.31 -9.59
C PRO A 143 21.85 -11.29 -10.11
N TYR A 144 21.28 -10.10 -10.34
CA TYR A 144 19.90 -9.92 -10.80
C TYR A 144 19.87 -9.35 -12.22
N ASP A 145 18.97 -9.91 -13.03
CA ASP A 145 18.73 -9.50 -14.42
C ASP A 145 17.69 -8.37 -14.50
N TYR A 146 16.73 -8.37 -13.56
CA TYR A 146 15.65 -7.38 -13.47
C TYR A 146 15.32 -7.02 -12.02
N TYR A 147 14.81 -5.81 -11.82
CA TYR A 147 14.33 -5.29 -10.55
C TYR A 147 12.86 -4.87 -10.67
N ILE A 148 11.99 -5.43 -9.83
CA ILE A 148 10.57 -5.06 -9.76
C ILE A 148 10.35 -4.22 -8.52
N VAL A 149 9.85 -3.00 -8.69
CA VAL A 149 9.61 -2.05 -7.61
C VAL A 149 8.10 -1.83 -7.48
N GLY A 150 7.55 -2.10 -6.29
CA GLY A 150 6.15 -1.82 -5.97
C GLY A 150 6.02 -0.60 -5.06
N LEU A 151 5.23 0.38 -5.48
CA LEU A 151 4.99 1.63 -4.78
C LEU A 151 3.49 1.84 -4.55
N HIS A 152 3.11 2.12 -3.30
CA HIS A 152 1.72 2.40 -2.93
C HIS A 152 1.55 3.89 -2.65
N TYR A 153 0.53 4.51 -3.24
CA TYR A 153 0.26 5.94 -3.09
C TYR A 153 -1.23 6.26 -3.23
N PRO A 154 -1.71 7.37 -2.64
CA PRO A 154 -1.02 8.21 -1.67
C PRO A 154 -0.74 7.46 -0.37
N VAL A 155 0.29 7.89 0.36
CA VAL A 155 0.70 7.27 1.62
C VAL A 155 -0.38 7.46 2.68
N PHE A 156 -0.88 8.69 2.80
CA PHE A 156 -2.04 9.03 3.62
C PHE A 156 -3.33 8.92 2.83
N GLU A 157 -4.41 8.58 3.53
CA GLU A 157 -5.77 8.57 2.98
C GLU A 157 -6.10 9.95 2.41
N LYS A 158 -6.50 9.97 1.14
CA LYS A 158 -6.90 11.18 0.43
C LYS A 158 -8.26 10.95 -0.19
N THR A 159 -9.19 11.89 0.00
CA THR A 159 -10.50 11.79 -0.64
C THR A 159 -10.36 11.72 -2.15
N ARG A 160 -11.11 10.82 -2.80
CA ARG A 160 -10.98 10.54 -4.24
C ARG A 160 -11.22 11.78 -5.11
N ASN A 161 -12.20 12.61 -4.76
CA ASN A 161 -12.41 13.91 -5.40
C ASN A 161 -13.24 14.85 -4.49
N ILE A 162 -13.33 16.13 -4.89
CA ILE A 162 -14.01 17.19 -4.11
C ILE A 162 -15.52 16.90 -3.94
N GLY A 163 -16.20 16.40 -4.99
CA GLY A 163 -17.62 16.10 -4.92
C GLY A 163 -17.94 14.97 -3.92
N LEU A 164 -17.10 13.93 -3.88
CA LEU A 164 -17.21 12.86 -2.89
C LEU A 164 -16.84 13.35 -1.50
N ASN A 165 -15.91 14.30 -1.38
CA ASN A 165 -15.61 14.93 -0.09
C ASN A 165 -16.83 15.65 0.49
N PHE A 166 -17.61 16.32 -0.35
CA PHE A 166 -18.88 16.90 0.06
C PHE A 166 -19.83 15.81 0.57
N ILE A 167 -20.03 14.72 -0.19
CA ILE A 167 -20.87 13.59 0.25
C ILE A 167 -20.37 13.00 1.58
N THR A 168 -19.06 12.87 1.75
CA THR A 168 -18.45 12.40 3.00
C THR A 168 -18.82 13.28 4.17
N ILE A 169 -18.64 14.60 4.05
CA ILE A 169 -18.93 15.54 5.14
C ILE A 169 -20.41 15.46 5.52
N PHE A 170 -21.32 15.54 4.54
CA PHE A 170 -22.76 15.53 4.82
C PHE A 170 -23.24 14.19 5.36
N SER A 171 -22.84 13.07 4.75
CA SER A 171 -23.22 11.74 5.23
C SER A 171 -22.71 11.47 6.64
N SER A 172 -21.49 11.90 6.97
CA SER A 172 -20.95 11.82 8.34
C SER A 172 -21.74 12.68 9.32
N LEU A 173 -22.10 13.92 8.98
CA LEU A 173 -22.91 14.79 9.83
C LEU A 173 -24.30 14.18 10.11
N PHE A 174 -24.98 13.70 9.06
CA PHE A 174 -26.28 13.04 9.21
C PHE A 174 -26.17 11.72 9.98
N SER A 175 -25.09 10.97 9.78
CA SER A 175 -24.83 9.76 10.53
C SER A 175 -24.71 10.07 12.02
N VAL A 176 -23.89 11.06 12.40
CA VAL A 176 -23.77 11.50 13.81
C VAL A 176 -25.10 11.99 14.36
N ALA A 177 -25.83 12.84 13.62
CA ALA A 177 -27.13 13.37 14.05
C ALA A 177 -28.19 12.28 14.25
N THR A 178 -28.07 11.16 13.52
CA THR A 178 -28.97 10.00 13.63
C THR A 178 -28.36 8.84 14.41
N LEU A 179 -27.29 9.09 15.18
CA LEU A 179 -26.59 8.08 15.99
C LEU A 179 -26.12 6.85 15.21
N GLY A 180 -25.78 7.02 13.93
CA GLY A 180 -25.31 5.95 13.05
C GLY A 180 -26.42 5.12 12.39
N ILE A 181 -27.69 5.55 12.50
CA ILE A 181 -28.79 4.93 11.74
C ILE A 181 -28.65 5.24 10.25
N LEU A 182 -28.41 6.51 9.90
CA LEU A 182 -27.97 6.85 8.55
C LEU A 182 -26.48 6.54 8.42
N PRO A 183 -26.05 5.93 7.31
CA PRO A 183 -24.65 5.60 7.13
C PRO A 183 -23.80 6.84 6.85
N SER A 184 -22.57 6.85 7.34
CA SER A 184 -21.52 7.68 6.77
C SER A 184 -20.87 6.97 5.58
N TYR A 185 -20.49 7.76 4.59
CA TYR A 185 -19.84 7.28 3.38
C TYR A 185 -18.52 8.00 3.19
N GLU A 186 -17.46 7.25 2.92
CA GLU A 186 -16.15 7.81 2.56
C GLU A 186 -15.66 7.18 1.27
N ALA A 187 -14.95 7.96 0.45
CA ALA A 187 -14.33 7.48 -0.78
C ALA A 187 -12.90 7.97 -0.88
N TYR A 188 -11.97 7.04 -0.91
CA TYR A 188 -10.54 7.31 -0.86
C TYR A 188 -9.85 6.93 -2.16
N ALA A 189 -8.81 7.69 -2.47
CA ALA A 189 -7.88 7.38 -3.54
C ALA A 189 -6.76 6.48 -3.03
N ALA A 190 -6.48 5.40 -3.76
CA ALA A 190 -5.35 4.51 -3.52
C ALA A 190 -4.93 3.86 -4.84
N ASN A 191 -3.63 3.74 -5.06
CA ASN A 191 -3.05 3.22 -6.29
C ASN A 191 -1.76 2.45 -5.97
N THR A 192 -1.47 1.45 -6.80
CA THR A 192 -0.20 0.74 -6.79
C THR A 192 0.48 0.96 -8.13
N LYS A 193 1.74 1.40 -8.09
CA LYS A 193 2.61 1.52 -9.26
C LYS A 193 3.67 0.44 -9.19
N VAL A 194 3.79 -0.34 -10.27
CA VAL A 194 4.80 -1.39 -10.41
C VAL A 194 5.74 -0.99 -11.53
N LEU A 195 7.00 -0.78 -11.17
CA LEU A 195 8.06 -0.36 -12.07
C LEU A 195 9.03 -1.52 -12.28
N LEU A 196 9.27 -1.85 -13.54
CA LEU A 196 10.25 -2.87 -13.90
C LEU A 196 11.49 -2.23 -14.51
N TYR A 197 12.63 -2.51 -13.91
CA TYR A 197 13.93 -2.08 -14.39
C TYR A 197 14.76 -3.26 -14.88
N ASP A 198 15.57 -3.05 -15.91
CA ASP A 198 16.62 -3.98 -16.29
C ASP A 198 17.82 -3.91 -15.33
N LYS A 199 18.81 -4.79 -15.52
CA LYS A 199 20.09 -4.80 -14.78
C LYS A 199 20.89 -3.48 -14.82
N ASN A 200 20.53 -2.56 -15.71
CA ASN A 200 21.18 -1.28 -15.95
C ASN A 200 20.33 -0.09 -15.46
N LEU A 201 19.28 -0.36 -14.68
CA LEU A 201 18.32 0.61 -14.17
C LEU A 201 17.57 1.40 -15.25
N ASN A 202 17.44 0.84 -16.46
CA ASN A 202 16.54 1.40 -17.46
C ASN A 202 15.12 0.89 -17.18
N LEU A 203 14.15 1.81 -17.16
CA LEU A 203 12.74 1.46 -17.00
C LEU A 203 12.25 0.73 -18.24
N VAL A 204 11.87 -0.53 -18.09
CA VAL A 204 11.37 -1.41 -19.15
C VAL A 204 9.84 -1.32 -19.24
N LYS A 205 9.18 -1.30 -18.09
CA LYS A 205 7.72 -1.29 -18.00
C LYS A 205 7.24 -0.58 -16.74
N GLU A 206 6.11 0.09 -16.89
CA GLU A 206 5.34 0.68 -15.79
C GLU A 206 3.90 0.15 -15.89
N LEU A 207 3.38 -0.29 -14.75
CA LEU A 207 2.01 -0.76 -14.59
C LEU A 207 1.38 0.01 -13.42
N GLU A 208 0.20 0.56 -13.63
CA GLU A 208 -0.57 1.27 -12.60
C GLU A 208 -1.87 0.52 -12.33
N TYR A 209 -2.21 0.38 -11.05
CA TYR A 209 -3.39 -0.31 -10.56
C TYR A 209 -4.19 0.64 -9.70
N ASP A 210 -5.43 0.89 -10.10
CA ASP A 210 -6.41 1.63 -9.32
C ASP A 210 -6.92 0.74 -8.17
N ASN A 211 -6.63 1.15 -6.95
CA ASN A 211 -7.07 0.52 -5.71
C ASN A 211 -8.04 1.43 -4.92
N ASN A 212 -8.71 2.36 -5.59
CA ASN A 212 -9.72 3.21 -4.97
C ASN A 212 -10.71 2.36 -4.17
N TYR A 213 -11.17 2.88 -3.05
CA TYR A 213 -12.11 2.16 -2.20
C TYR A 213 -13.09 3.13 -1.55
N SER A 214 -14.20 2.57 -1.09
CA SER A 214 -15.15 3.30 -0.27
C SER A 214 -15.40 2.59 1.05
N VAL A 215 -15.78 3.36 2.05
CA VAL A 215 -16.09 2.86 3.38
C VAL A 215 -17.48 3.33 3.76
N TRP A 216 -18.30 2.38 4.17
CA TRP A 216 -19.62 2.62 4.73
C TRP A 216 -19.58 2.33 6.21
N ARG A 217 -20.08 3.25 7.04
CA ARG A 217 -20.22 3.02 8.49
C ARG A 217 -21.64 3.29 8.93
N ALA A 218 -22.23 2.33 9.61
CA ALA A 218 -23.55 2.46 10.21
C ALA A 218 -23.67 1.47 11.37
N LEU A 219 -24.69 1.67 12.20
CA LEU A 219 -25.02 0.72 13.26
C LEU A 219 -25.31 -0.67 12.69
N TRP A 220 -26.16 -0.73 11.66
CA TRP A 220 -26.72 -1.97 11.12
C TRP A 220 -25.88 -2.62 10.01
N ILE A 221 -24.75 -2.02 9.60
CA ILE A 221 -23.98 -2.56 8.47
C ILE A 221 -23.18 -3.79 8.90
N SER A 222 -23.05 -4.76 8.00
CA SER A 222 -22.19 -5.92 8.23
C SER A 222 -20.70 -5.51 8.10
N PRO A 223 -19.82 -5.89 9.05
CA PRO A 223 -18.39 -5.61 8.94
C PRO A 223 -17.78 -6.28 7.71
N ASN A 224 -16.94 -5.54 7.00
CA ASN A 224 -16.06 -6.10 5.97
C ASN A 224 -14.76 -5.29 5.95
N PRO A 225 -13.62 -5.84 6.38
CA PRO A 225 -13.40 -7.23 6.80
C PRO A 225 -13.97 -7.51 8.21
N LYS A 226 -13.97 -8.78 8.63
CA LYS A 226 -14.65 -9.23 9.87
C LYS A 226 -14.08 -8.56 11.13
N GLU A 227 -12.80 -8.17 11.09
CA GLU A 227 -12.12 -7.52 12.22
C GLU A 227 -12.60 -6.08 12.45
N CYS A 228 -13.34 -5.50 11.49
CA CYS A 228 -13.96 -4.16 11.61
C CYS A 228 -15.35 -4.19 12.26
N ARG A 229 -15.61 -5.18 13.11
CA ARG A 229 -16.78 -5.22 14.02
C ARG A 229 -16.52 -4.30 15.24
N ILE A 230 -17.57 -3.94 15.99
CA ILE A 230 -17.46 -3.20 17.27
C ILE A 230 -16.29 -3.71 18.13
N GLY A 231 -15.54 -2.76 18.67
CA GLY A 231 -14.41 -3.00 19.58
C GLY A 231 -13.06 -2.70 18.92
N ASN A 232 -12.99 -2.74 17.58
CA ASN A 232 -11.80 -2.31 16.86
C ASN A 232 -11.88 -0.81 16.52
N LEU A 233 -11.27 0.00 17.38
CA LEU A 233 -11.17 1.46 17.22
C LEU A 233 -10.44 1.87 15.93
N GLU A 234 -9.61 1.00 15.34
CA GLU A 234 -8.88 1.29 14.10
C GLU A 234 -9.83 1.42 12.91
N CYS A 235 -10.92 0.64 12.86
CA CYS A 235 -11.87 0.69 11.75
C CYS A 235 -12.99 1.73 11.95
N LEU A 236 -13.27 2.14 13.19
CA LEU A 236 -14.48 2.88 13.54
C LEU A 236 -14.47 4.34 13.06
N GLY A 237 -13.33 4.93 12.74
CA GLY A 237 -13.22 6.31 12.21
C GLY A 237 -13.77 7.41 13.13
N MET A 238 -14.46 7.06 14.23
CA MET A 238 -15.25 7.95 15.09
C MET A 238 -14.40 8.89 15.99
N PHE A 239 -13.07 8.72 16.03
CA PHE A 239 -12.20 9.48 16.93
C PHE A 239 -10.94 10.06 16.29
N SER A 240 -10.87 10.16 14.96
CA SER A 240 -9.66 10.68 14.30
C SER A 240 -9.93 11.87 13.39
N PRO A 241 -9.53 13.09 13.80
CA PRO A 241 -8.98 14.08 12.89
C PRO A 241 -7.50 13.75 12.58
N THR A 242 -7.11 12.47 12.52
CA THR A 242 -5.72 12.08 12.31
C THR A 242 -5.53 11.57 10.90
N LEU A 243 -4.44 11.99 10.25
CA LEU A 243 -4.03 11.48 8.94
C LEU A 243 -3.80 9.96 9.04
N GLY A 244 -4.79 9.18 8.59
CA GLY A 244 -4.71 7.74 8.44
C GLY A 244 -3.88 7.36 7.22
N THR A 245 -3.21 6.21 7.26
CA THR A 245 -2.63 5.57 6.08
C THR A 245 -3.63 4.60 5.49
N ASN A 246 -3.58 4.41 4.17
CA ASN A 246 -4.47 3.47 3.50
C ASN A 246 -4.32 2.04 4.10
N PRO A 247 -5.42 1.35 4.44
CA PRO A 247 -5.36 0.02 5.04
C PRO A 247 -4.66 -1.01 4.12
N PRO A 248 -3.87 -1.96 4.67
CA PRO A 248 -3.15 -2.95 3.87
C PRO A 248 -4.01 -3.73 2.88
N MET A 249 -5.21 -4.13 3.30
CA MET A 249 -6.17 -4.90 2.49
C MET A 249 -6.56 -4.21 1.17
N VAL A 250 -6.49 -2.88 1.11
CA VAL A 250 -6.82 -2.09 -0.08
C VAL A 250 -5.85 -2.44 -1.21
N PHE A 251 -4.57 -2.54 -0.88
CA PHE A 251 -3.52 -2.86 -1.84
C PHE A 251 -3.36 -4.38 -2.04
N GLU A 252 -3.67 -5.20 -1.03
CA GLU A 252 -3.67 -6.66 -1.17
C GLU A 252 -4.73 -7.14 -2.18
N ALA A 253 -5.86 -6.43 -2.30
CA ALA A 253 -6.93 -6.78 -3.23
C ALA A 253 -6.50 -6.82 -4.71
N SER A 254 -5.48 -6.06 -5.10
CA SER A 254 -4.92 -6.10 -6.46
C SER A 254 -3.77 -7.09 -6.64
N SER A 255 -3.27 -7.72 -5.57
CA SER A 255 -2.14 -8.65 -5.65
C SER A 255 -2.34 -9.77 -6.67
N PRO A 256 -3.51 -10.43 -6.81
CA PRO A 256 -3.70 -11.48 -7.81
C PRO A 256 -3.52 -10.97 -9.25
N LYS A 257 -4.07 -9.79 -9.56
CA LYS A 257 -3.93 -9.17 -10.88
C LYS A 257 -2.49 -8.74 -11.15
N ILE A 258 -1.84 -8.12 -10.18
CA ILE A 258 -0.42 -7.75 -10.31
C ILE A 258 0.42 -8.99 -10.61
N SER A 259 0.21 -10.09 -9.90
CA SER A 259 0.94 -11.33 -10.11
C SER A 259 0.65 -11.95 -11.49
N ALA A 260 -0.59 -11.91 -11.98
CA ALA A 260 -0.94 -12.39 -13.31
C ALA A 260 -0.26 -11.56 -14.42
N ASP A 261 -0.40 -10.24 -14.35
CA ASP A 261 0.18 -9.30 -15.33
C ASP A 261 1.72 -9.40 -15.34
N LEU A 262 2.36 -9.54 -14.17
CA LEU A 262 3.80 -9.77 -14.06
C LEU A 262 4.21 -11.13 -14.65
N SER A 263 3.46 -12.21 -14.41
CA SER A 263 3.75 -13.53 -14.98
C SER A 263 3.74 -13.49 -16.51
N ASP A 264 2.70 -12.89 -17.10
CA ASP A 264 2.62 -12.75 -18.55
C ASP A 264 3.75 -11.88 -19.09
N PHE A 265 4.05 -10.77 -18.40
CA PHE A 265 5.11 -9.87 -18.83
C PHE A 265 6.50 -10.53 -18.76
N ILE A 266 6.82 -11.23 -17.67
CA ILE A 266 8.12 -11.91 -17.49
C ILE A 266 8.36 -12.94 -18.60
N ASN A 267 7.32 -13.62 -19.06
CA ASN A 267 7.43 -14.54 -20.19
C ASN A 267 7.80 -13.83 -21.51
N THR A 268 7.48 -12.54 -21.66
CA THR A 268 7.83 -11.74 -22.85
C THR A 268 9.21 -11.09 -22.81
N LEU A 269 9.87 -11.04 -21.64
CA LEU A 269 11.20 -10.44 -21.47
C LEU A 269 12.25 -11.11 -22.35
N LYS A 270 13.20 -10.34 -22.89
CA LYS A 270 14.25 -10.82 -23.79
C LYS A 270 15.58 -10.94 -23.08
#